data_AF-A0A3R6Q3A2-F1
#
_entry.id   AF-A0A3R6Q3A2-F1
#
_cell.length_a   1.000
_cell.length_b   1.000
_cell.length_c   1.000
_cell.angle_alpha   90.00
_cell.angle_beta   90.00
_cell.angle_gamma   90.00
#
_symmetry.space_group_name_H-M   'P 1'
#
loop_
_entity.id
_entity.type
_entity.pdbx_description
1 polymer ?
#
loop_
_entity_poly.entity_id
_entity_poly.type
_entity_poly.pdbx_seq_one_letter_code
_entity_poly.pdbx_strand_id
1 'polypeptide(L)'
;MKKRNILVAAMTLTLAGATLLSGCGLNADATLVNINKGEDSISLGYGNFVARYTQSLYDATYLQYMGTDMWTKEDDGTTLEDNVKKNVMKSMKEDYLLEQHASDYDVTLSDDEKKSIKKAAKAFIKNNSEDTLDAMTATEEIVEKYLTNQTIASKVSEAIKESADVTVTEEEAAQRTITYAYFGSVTYKDSSGNTGYYTDDQKKELKAKAEALTTSTDLETDGEAAGATIKTASYGKDDTSLDEAVIAAADALSEGQISSVVDVGNDGYYVIRLDSAYDEEATQKAMTTLEEKKRSDYLESVLKGWKKEITWTTDKKQWKKVQFDTFFEKVTAADTTAE
;
A
#
# COMPACT_ATOMS: atom_id res chain seq x y z
N MET A 1 24.78 -7.11 -4.57
CA MET A 1 23.73 -6.38 -3.83
C MET A 1 24.37 -5.23 -3.09
N LYS A 2 24.11 -3.97 -3.50
CA LYS A 2 24.57 -2.79 -2.75
C LYS A 2 23.83 -2.81 -1.42
N LYS A 3 24.54 -2.73 -0.29
CA LYS A 3 23.95 -2.49 1.04
C LYS A 3 22.96 -1.34 0.89
N ARG A 4 21.66 -1.62 0.92
CA ARG A 4 20.64 -0.57 1.01
C ARG A 4 20.89 0.06 2.36
N ASN A 5 21.39 1.29 2.37
CA ASN A 5 21.42 2.06 3.59
C ASN A 5 19.97 2.16 4.05
N ILE A 6 19.61 1.40 5.09
CA ILE A 6 18.32 1.51 5.77
C ILE A 6 18.32 2.92 6.34
N LEU A 7 17.76 3.85 5.58
CA LEU A 7 17.49 5.20 6.01
C LEU A 7 16.52 5.05 7.18
N VAL A 8 17.02 5.28 8.40
CA VAL A 8 16.17 5.55 9.56
C VAL A 8 15.27 6.71 9.13
N ALA A 9 14.01 6.40 8.79
CA ALA A 9 13.03 7.39 8.38
C ALA A 9 12.89 8.36 9.55
N ALA A 10 13.42 9.58 9.39
CA ALA A 10 13.35 10.57 10.44
C ALA A 10 11.87 10.95 10.62
N MET A 11 11.32 10.68 11.81
CA MET A 11 10.02 11.18 12.24
C MET A 11 10.11 12.71 12.37
N THR A 12 9.98 13.42 11.24
CA THR A 12 10.11 14.90 11.16
C THR A 12 8.76 15.61 11.00
N LEU A 13 7.65 14.94 11.28
CA LEU A 13 6.32 15.56 11.25
C LEU A 13 6.19 16.52 12.43
N THR A 14 6.09 17.81 12.11
CA THR A 14 5.58 18.85 13.01
C THR A 14 4.06 18.89 12.79
N LEU A 15 3.30 18.58 13.82
CA LEU A 15 1.84 18.54 13.78
C LEU A 15 1.26 19.72 14.55
N ALA A 16 0.22 20.35 14.00
CA ALA A 16 -0.67 21.24 14.73
C ALA A 16 -1.97 20.47 15.03
N GLY A 17 -2.27 20.29 16.30
CA GLY A 17 -3.55 19.74 16.75
C GLY A 17 -4.60 20.84 16.90
N ALA A 18 -5.72 20.74 16.18
CA ALA A 18 -6.90 21.56 16.46
C ALA A 18 -7.76 20.82 17.49
N THR A 19 -7.73 21.26 18.75
CA THR A 19 -8.43 20.57 19.85
C THR A 19 -9.92 20.90 19.86
N LEU A 20 -10.77 19.87 19.85
CA LEU A 20 -12.09 19.93 20.47
C LEU A 20 -11.92 19.37 21.89
N LEU A 21 -12.29 20.15 22.90
CA LEU A 21 -12.14 19.82 24.32
C LEU A 21 -12.85 18.48 24.68
N SER A 22 -12.09 17.40 24.80
CA SER A 22 -12.42 16.17 25.53
C SER A 22 -11.15 15.81 26.34
N GLY A 23 -11.12 15.61 27.66
CA GLY A 23 -12.08 14.99 28.56
C GLY A 23 -11.39 13.77 29.19
N CYS A 24 -10.78 13.93 30.38
CA CYS A 24 -10.02 12.91 31.15
C CYS A 24 -8.91 12.16 30.38
N GLY A 25 -7.65 12.50 30.67
CA GLY A 25 -6.47 11.86 30.09
C GLY A 25 -6.51 10.33 30.12
N LEU A 26 -6.08 9.73 29.01
CA LEU A 26 -5.95 8.30 28.84
C LEU A 26 -4.91 7.75 29.86
N ASN A 27 -5.26 6.68 30.59
CA ASN A 27 -4.30 6.02 31.47
C ASN A 27 -3.29 5.23 30.62
N ALA A 28 -2.18 5.88 30.29
CA ALA A 28 -1.13 5.34 29.42
C ALA A 28 -0.54 4.01 29.94
N ASP A 29 -0.53 3.80 31.26
CA ASP A 29 0.01 2.61 31.90
C ASP A 29 -0.95 1.41 31.89
N ALA A 30 -2.22 1.61 31.52
CA ALA A 30 -3.18 0.52 31.41
C ALA A 30 -2.72 -0.52 30.39
N THR A 31 -2.90 -1.81 30.67
CA THR A 31 -2.61 -2.86 29.68
C THR A 31 -3.62 -2.80 28.54
N LEU A 32 -3.12 -2.66 27.31
CA LEU A 32 -3.93 -2.76 26.09
C LEU A 32 -3.92 -4.17 25.52
N VAL A 33 -2.75 -4.82 25.46
CA VAL A 33 -2.61 -6.18 24.98
C VAL A 33 -1.96 -7.03 26.06
N ASN A 34 -2.56 -8.19 26.33
CA ASN A 34 -1.98 -9.24 27.13
C ASN A 34 -1.46 -10.36 26.20
N ILE A 35 -0.19 -10.70 26.32
CA ILE A 35 0.50 -11.68 25.48
C ILE A 35 0.86 -12.89 26.34
N ASN A 36 0.65 -14.10 25.81
CA ASN A 36 0.94 -15.37 26.51
C ASN A 36 0.46 -15.42 27.96
N LYS A 37 -0.82 -15.06 28.18
CA LYS A 37 -1.45 -15.02 29.52
C LYS A 37 -0.74 -14.10 30.52
N GLY A 38 -0.06 -13.06 30.05
CA GLY A 38 0.55 -12.02 30.87
C GLY A 38 2.03 -12.19 31.12
N GLU A 39 2.69 -13.11 30.39
CA GLU A 39 4.15 -13.16 30.33
C GLU A 39 4.73 -11.88 29.72
N ASP A 40 3.98 -11.25 28.81
CA ASP A 40 4.33 -9.96 28.22
C ASP A 40 3.07 -9.12 27.94
N SER A 41 3.25 -7.82 27.68
CA SER A 41 2.14 -6.90 27.46
C SER A 41 2.52 -5.66 26.67
N ILE A 42 1.50 -5.05 26.04
CA ILE A 42 1.60 -3.72 25.43
C ILE A 42 0.71 -2.76 26.22
N SER A 43 1.28 -1.61 26.59
CA SER A 43 0.55 -0.55 27.29
C SER A 43 -0.37 0.22 26.36
N LEU A 44 -1.40 0.84 26.93
CA LEU A 44 -2.35 1.67 26.20
C LEU A 44 -1.70 2.93 25.65
N GLY A 45 -0.72 3.50 26.36
CA GLY A 45 0.05 4.64 25.89
C GLY A 45 0.83 4.32 24.60
N TYR A 46 1.52 3.18 24.56
CA TYR A 46 2.21 2.77 23.33
C TYR A 46 1.22 2.53 22.18
N GLY A 47 0.12 1.80 22.44
CA GLY A 47 -0.89 1.54 21.42
C GLY A 47 -1.59 2.80 20.91
N ASN A 48 -1.87 3.76 21.80
CA ASN A 48 -2.43 5.07 21.43
C ASN A 48 -1.42 5.86 20.58
N PHE A 49 -0.14 5.88 20.95
CA PHE A 49 0.89 6.54 20.15
C PHE A 49 0.96 5.99 18.73
N VAL A 50 1.03 4.66 18.56
CA VAL A 50 1.07 4.05 17.21
C VAL A 50 -0.18 4.39 16.40
N ALA A 51 -1.36 4.36 17.03
CA ALA A 51 -2.62 4.68 16.36
C ALA A 51 -2.71 6.14 15.95
N ARG A 52 -2.39 7.06 16.85
CA ARG A 52 -2.46 8.51 16.61
C ARG A 52 -1.34 8.98 15.67
N TYR A 53 -0.18 8.34 15.70
CA TYR A 53 0.86 8.57 14.68
C TYR A 53 0.38 8.12 13.29
N THR A 54 -0.22 6.93 13.19
CA THR A 54 -0.84 6.47 11.94
C THR A 54 -1.94 7.41 11.46
N GLN A 55 -2.81 7.86 12.38
CA GLN A 55 -3.84 8.86 12.09
C GLN A 55 -3.22 10.12 11.49
N SER A 56 -2.13 10.64 12.05
CA SER A 56 -1.49 11.85 11.54
C SER A 56 -1.00 11.73 10.09
N LEU A 57 -0.62 10.53 9.65
CA LEU A 57 -0.24 10.27 8.26
C LEU A 57 -1.44 10.30 7.33
N TYR A 58 -2.58 9.77 7.78
CA TYR A 58 -3.85 9.84 7.04
C TYR A 58 -4.37 11.28 6.99
N ASP A 59 -4.36 11.98 8.11
CA ASP A 59 -4.79 13.38 8.19
C ASP A 59 -3.99 14.24 7.20
N ALA A 60 -2.65 14.12 7.22
CA ALA A 60 -1.77 14.85 6.34
C ALA A 60 -1.97 14.55 4.84
N THR A 61 -2.53 13.39 4.49
CA THR A 61 -2.69 12.95 3.10
C THR A 61 -4.10 13.17 2.57
N TYR A 62 -5.11 12.94 3.40
CA TYR A 62 -6.50 12.79 2.95
C TYR A 62 -7.47 13.82 3.53
N LEU A 63 -7.15 14.46 4.66
CA LEU A 63 -8.09 15.35 5.36
C LEU A 63 -8.58 16.50 4.46
N GLN A 64 -7.69 17.09 3.67
CA GLN A 64 -8.04 18.19 2.75
C GLN A 64 -9.06 17.78 1.68
N TYR A 65 -9.05 16.51 1.26
CA TYR A 65 -9.90 16.01 0.18
C TYR A 65 -11.18 15.34 0.70
N MET A 66 -11.08 14.66 1.84
CA MET A 66 -12.15 13.84 2.40
C MET A 66 -12.97 14.55 3.47
N GLY A 67 -12.48 15.66 4.03
CA GLY A 67 -13.15 16.40 5.10
C GLY A 67 -12.93 15.78 6.48
N THR A 68 -13.33 16.53 7.53
CA THR A 68 -13.15 16.15 8.94
C THR A 68 -14.03 14.97 9.38
N ASP A 69 -15.09 14.66 8.62
CA ASP A 69 -15.95 13.51 8.87
C ASP A 69 -15.35 12.18 8.36
N MET A 70 -14.18 12.19 7.69
CA MET A 70 -13.56 10.98 7.12
C MET A 70 -13.38 9.84 8.12
N TRP A 71 -13.10 10.15 9.39
CA TRP A 71 -12.87 9.14 10.43
C TRP A 71 -14.14 8.49 10.95
N THR A 72 -15.25 9.23 10.94
CA THR A 72 -16.54 8.80 11.52
C THR A 72 -17.55 8.35 10.48
N LYS A 73 -17.31 8.65 9.20
CA LYS A 73 -18.15 8.19 8.10
C LYS A 73 -18.16 6.66 8.03
N GLU A 74 -19.35 6.10 8.03
CA GLU A 74 -19.56 4.66 7.91
C GLU A 74 -19.61 4.23 6.44
N ASP A 75 -18.95 3.12 6.14
CA ASP A 75 -19.05 2.37 4.89
C ASP A 75 -19.17 0.88 5.23
N ASP A 76 -20.17 0.20 4.69
CA ASP A 76 -20.51 -1.21 4.99
C ASP A 76 -20.49 -1.56 6.51
N GLY A 77 -20.99 -0.64 7.35
CA GLY A 77 -21.11 -0.84 8.80
C GLY A 77 -19.80 -0.73 9.60
N THR A 78 -18.72 -0.23 8.99
CA THR A 78 -17.46 0.10 9.68
C THR A 78 -17.02 1.53 9.37
N THR A 79 -16.33 2.18 10.31
CA THR A 79 -15.72 3.49 10.05
C THR A 79 -14.29 3.35 9.53
N LEU A 80 -13.73 4.43 8.95
CA LEU A 80 -12.31 4.48 8.64
C LEU A 80 -11.45 4.39 9.91
N GLU A 81 -11.87 4.99 11.03
CA GLU A 81 -11.20 4.85 12.32
C GLU A 81 -11.11 3.37 12.72
N ASP A 82 -12.20 2.62 12.64
CA ASP A 82 -12.24 1.20 13.00
C ASP A 82 -11.28 0.37 12.13
N ASN A 83 -11.26 0.64 10.82
CA ASN A 83 -10.38 -0.03 9.87
C ASN A 83 -8.90 0.27 10.15
N VAL A 84 -8.55 1.54 10.38
CA VAL A 84 -7.17 1.92 10.70
C VAL A 84 -6.74 1.34 12.05
N LYS A 85 -7.57 1.41 13.09
CA LYS A 85 -7.27 0.80 14.40
C LYS A 85 -7.11 -0.72 14.34
N LYS A 86 -7.90 -1.39 13.51
CA LYS A 86 -7.74 -2.83 13.25
C LYS A 86 -6.39 -3.14 12.60
N ASN A 87 -5.98 -2.34 11.61
CA ASN A 87 -4.70 -2.50 10.94
C ASN A 87 -3.51 -2.17 11.88
N VAL A 88 -3.63 -1.13 12.71
CA VAL A 88 -2.64 -0.80 13.74
C VAL A 88 -2.45 -1.97 14.71
N MET A 89 -3.53 -2.60 15.19
CA MET A 89 -3.45 -3.78 16.05
C MET A 89 -2.77 -4.97 15.36
N LYS A 90 -3.00 -5.16 14.05
CA LYS A 90 -2.33 -6.20 13.26
C LYS A 90 -0.83 -5.90 13.12
N SER A 91 -0.46 -4.66 12.79
CA SER A 91 0.94 -4.22 12.66
C SER A 91 1.69 -4.39 13.98
N MET A 92 1.15 -3.89 15.10
CA MET A 92 1.78 -4.05 16.41
C MET A 92 2.06 -5.52 16.76
N LYS A 93 1.17 -6.44 16.36
CA LYS A 93 1.42 -7.88 16.54
C LYS A 93 2.56 -8.39 15.66
N GLU A 94 2.66 -7.92 14.42
CA GLU A 94 3.74 -8.29 13.50
C GLU A 94 5.08 -7.71 13.97
N ASP A 95 5.13 -6.43 14.32
CA ASP A 95 6.31 -5.75 14.85
C ASP A 95 6.81 -6.43 16.14
N TYR A 96 5.90 -6.77 17.05
CA TYR A 96 6.22 -7.55 18.26
C TYR A 96 6.88 -8.89 17.93
N LEU A 97 6.30 -9.67 17.01
CA LEU A 97 6.83 -10.98 16.65
C LEU A 97 8.21 -10.86 16.01
N LEU A 98 8.40 -9.89 15.11
CA LEU A 98 9.71 -9.63 14.49
C LEU A 98 10.76 -9.25 15.54
N GLU A 99 10.39 -8.45 16.54
CA GLU A 99 11.27 -8.11 17.66
C GLU A 99 11.68 -9.34 18.47
N GLN A 100 10.72 -10.21 18.83
CA GLN A 100 11.00 -11.44 19.60
C GLN A 100 11.93 -12.40 18.88
N HIS A 101 11.94 -12.40 17.54
CA HIS A 101 12.78 -13.26 16.72
C HIS A 101 14.04 -12.57 16.19
N ALA A 102 14.37 -11.36 16.66
CA ALA A 102 15.53 -10.62 16.15
C ALA A 102 16.86 -11.39 16.33
N SER A 103 17.02 -12.09 17.46
CA SER A 103 18.20 -12.91 17.72
C SER A 103 18.33 -14.12 16.81
N ASP A 104 17.22 -14.67 16.31
CA ASP A 104 17.22 -15.86 15.44
C ASP A 104 17.84 -15.56 14.07
N TYR A 105 17.92 -14.27 13.72
CA TYR A 105 18.49 -13.77 12.47
C TYR A 105 19.73 -12.88 12.70
N ASP A 106 20.36 -12.97 13.89
CA ASP A 106 21.53 -12.15 14.28
C ASP A 106 21.33 -10.64 14.11
N VAL A 107 20.08 -10.16 14.19
CA VAL A 107 19.75 -8.75 14.00
C VAL A 107 19.96 -7.99 15.29
N THR A 108 20.80 -6.95 15.22
CA THR A 108 20.99 -5.98 16.30
C THR A 108 21.04 -4.55 15.77
N LEU A 109 20.80 -3.58 16.66
CA LEU A 109 21.03 -2.17 16.36
C LEU A 109 22.49 -1.79 16.62
N SER A 110 23.11 -1.17 15.62
CA SER A 110 24.39 -0.48 15.74
C SER A 110 24.28 0.76 16.64
N ASP A 111 25.44 1.25 17.10
CA ASP A 111 25.48 2.45 17.95
C ASP A 111 25.01 3.72 17.23
N ASP A 112 25.28 3.82 15.91
CA ASP A 112 24.82 4.93 15.08
C ASP A 112 23.30 4.90 14.88
N GLU A 113 22.69 3.72 14.70
CA GLU A 113 21.24 3.56 14.65
C GLU A 113 20.59 3.98 15.98
N LYS A 114 21.11 3.49 17.12
CA LYS A 114 20.62 3.87 18.46
C LYS A 114 20.70 5.37 18.68
N LYS A 115 21.83 6.00 18.33
CA LYS A 115 22.02 7.45 18.42
C LYS A 115 21.05 8.21 17.52
N SER A 116 20.78 7.70 16.33
CA SER A 116 19.85 8.33 15.38
C SER A 116 18.41 8.24 15.86
N ILE A 117 18.00 7.07 16.39
CA ILE A 117 16.70 6.84 17.00
C ILE A 117 16.48 7.80 18.18
N LYS A 118 17.44 7.89 19.11
CA LYS A 118 17.37 8.82 20.24
C LYS A 118 17.29 10.28 19.81
N LYS A 119 18.07 10.67 18.80
CA LYS A 119 18.02 12.03 18.23
C LYS A 119 16.65 12.32 17.62
N ALA A 120 16.07 11.37 16.89
CA ALA A 120 14.76 11.50 16.28
C ALA A 120 13.64 11.60 17.32
N ALA A 121 13.68 10.77 18.38
CA ALA A 121 12.72 10.85 19.48
C ALA A 121 12.75 12.24 20.16
N LYS A 122 13.93 12.76 20.49
CA LYS A 122 14.09 14.12 21.03
C LYS A 122 13.57 15.20 20.11
N ALA A 123 13.83 15.07 18.80
CA ALA A 123 13.35 16.03 17.82
C ALA A 123 11.81 16.01 17.74
N PHE A 124 11.20 14.82 17.78
CA PHE A 124 9.74 14.67 17.78
C PHE A 124 9.10 15.38 18.97
N ILE A 125 9.61 15.15 20.19
CA ILE A 125 9.12 15.83 21.40
C ILE A 125 9.31 17.34 21.30
N LYS A 126 10.48 17.81 20.84
CA LYS A 126 10.76 19.24 20.72
C LYS A 126 9.86 19.94 19.69
N ASN A 127 9.51 19.26 18.60
CA ASN A 127 8.84 19.87 17.48
C ASN A 127 7.31 19.93 17.63
N ASN A 128 6.72 19.22 18.58
CA ASN A 128 5.26 19.14 18.74
C ASN A 128 4.81 19.83 20.04
N SER A 129 3.62 20.43 20.04
CA SER A 129 3.04 21.07 21.22
C SER A 129 2.68 20.05 22.32
N GLU A 130 2.59 20.52 23.56
CA GLU A 130 2.16 19.68 24.70
C GLU A 130 0.81 19.01 24.42
N ASP A 131 -0.18 19.75 23.93
CA ASP A 131 -1.50 19.21 23.54
C ASP A 131 -1.39 18.08 22.50
N THR A 132 -0.51 18.24 21.51
CA THR A 132 -0.28 17.22 20.47
C THR A 132 0.33 15.97 21.09
N LEU A 133 1.37 16.16 21.92
CA LEU A 133 2.06 15.06 22.60
C LEU A 133 1.12 14.32 23.55
N ASP A 134 0.28 15.04 24.30
CA ASP A 134 -0.69 14.47 25.23
C ASP A 134 -1.77 13.66 24.49
N ALA A 135 -2.32 14.18 23.38
CA ALA A 135 -3.28 13.46 22.56
C ALA A 135 -2.71 12.14 22.00
N MET A 136 -1.42 12.12 21.68
CA MET A 136 -0.71 10.93 21.21
C MET A 136 -0.14 10.06 22.33
N THR A 137 -0.24 10.48 23.59
CA THR A 137 0.53 9.90 24.72
C THR A 137 2.02 9.75 24.39
N ALA A 138 2.57 10.72 23.66
CA ALA A 138 3.94 10.69 23.16
C ALA A 138 4.91 11.20 24.23
N THR A 139 5.70 10.28 24.78
CA THR A 139 6.89 10.60 25.60
C THR A 139 8.16 10.28 24.81
N GLU A 140 9.30 10.86 25.20
CA GLU A 140 10.59 10.52 24.54
C GLU A 140 10.81 9.00 24.54
N GLU A 141 10.48 8.32 25.65
CA GLU A 141 10.58 6.86 25.79
C GLU A 141 9.66 6.11 24.82
N ILE A 142 8.38 6.49 24.71
CA ILE A 142 7.43 5.83 23.81
C ILE A 142 7.85 6.02 22.35
N VAL A 143 8.29 7.22 21.98
CA VAL A 143 8.76 7.54 20.62
C VAL A 143 10.05 6.78 20.31
N GLU A 144 11.00 6.73 21.25
CA GLU A 144 12.26 5.98 21.11
C GLU A 144 11.99 4.47 20.98
N LYS A 145 11.07 3.93 21.78
CA LYS A 145 10.63 2.53 21.69
C LYS A 145 10.00 2.23 20.34
N TYR A 146 9.07 3.07 19.88
CA TYR A 146 8.44 2.87 18.57
C TYR A 146 9.47 2.85 17.43
N LEU A 147 10.38 3.83 17.40
CA LEU A 147 11.45 3.89 16.39
C LEU A 147 12.39 2.68 16.45
N THR A 148 12.72 2.22 17.64
CA THR A 148 13.50 1.00 17.87
C THR A 148 12.78 -0.21 17.29
N ASN A 149 11.51 -0.40 17.64
CA ASN A 149 10.69 -1.53 17.18
C ASN A 149 10.54 -1.53 15.67
N GLN A 150 10.24 -0.39 15.04
CA GLN A 150 10.16 -0.30 13.57
C GLN A 150 11.49 -0.61 12.90
N THR A 151 12.61 -0.16 13.47
CA THR A 151 13.94 -0.42 12.91
C THR A 151 14.29 -1.91 12.99
N ILE A 152 14.04 -2.55 14.13
CA ILE A 152 14.25 -3.99 14.30
C ILE A 152 13.32 -4.77 13.36
N ALA A 153 12.02 -4.46 13.36
CA ALA A 153 11.04 -5.14 12.52
C ALA A 153 11.41 -5.10 11.04
N SER A 154 11.89 -3.94 10.55
CA SER A 154 12.39 -3.78 9.18
C SER A 154 13.59 -4.69 8.91
N LYS A 155 14.61 -4.65 9.78
CA LYS A 155 15.84 -5.45 9.62
C LYS A 155 15.58 -6.96 9.67
N VAL A 156 14.73 -7.40 10.60
CA VAL A 156 14.34 -8.82 10.72
C VAL A 156 13.53 -9.25 9.51
N SER A 157 12.59 -8.42 9.04
CA SER A 157 11.83 -8.71 7.81
C SER A 157 12.75 -8.88 6.60
N GLU A 158 13.76 -8.02 6.45
CA GLU A 158 14.76 -8.14 5.38
C GLU A 158 15.61 -9.41 5.54
N ALA A 159 16.09 -9.72 6.74
CA ALA A 159 16.85 -10.94 7.01
C ALA A 159 16.03 -12.22 6.73
N ILE A 160 14.75 -12.26 7.08
CA ILE A 160 13.85 -13.37 6.73
C ILE A 160 13.73 -13.51 5.21
N LYS A 161 13.51 -12.40 4.49
CA LYS A 161 13.42 -12.40 3.03
C LYS A 161 14.71 -12.87 2.36
N GLU A 162 15.87 -12.44 2.87
CA GLU A 162 17.18 -12.87 2.39
C GLU A 162 17.47 -14.34 2.69
N SER A 163 16.90 -14.89 3.76
CA SER A 163 17.03 -16.32 4.11
C SER A 163 16.15 -17.25 3.25
N ALA A 164 15.22 -16.70 2.46
CA ALA A 164 14.32 -17.49 1.64
C ALA A 164 15.07 -18.14 0.47
N ASP A 165 14.99 -19.46 0.37
CA ASP A 165 15.48 -20.21 -0.79
C ASP A 165 14.52 -20.04 -1.97
N VAL A 166 14.75 -18.97 -2.74
CA VAL A 166 13.91 -18.57 -3.86
C VAL A 166 14.69 -18.76 -5.16
N THR A 167 14.12 -19.55 -6.06
CA THR A 167 14.54 -19.61 -7.45
C THR A 167 13.37 -19.20 -8.34
N VAL A 168 13.66 -18.37 -9.33
CA VAL A 168 12.73 -18.00 -10.40
C VAL A 168 13.32 -18.43 -11.72
N THR A 169 12.54 -19.18 -12.49
CA THR A 169 12.92 -19.60 -13.84
C THR A 169 12.43 -18.60 -14.88
N GLU A 170 13.08 -18.56 -16.04
CA GLU A 170 12.60 -17.77 -17.17
C GLU A 170 11.20 -18.22 -17.62
N GLU A 171 10.88 -19.51 -17.55
CA GLU A 171 9.56 -20.04 -17.88
C GLU A 171 8.47 -19.47 -16.97
N GLU A 172 8.72 -19.41 -15.66
CA GLU A 172 7.78 -18.82 -14.69
C GLU A 172 7.57 -17.33 -14.92
N ALA A 173 8.61 -16.62 -15.37
CA ALA A 173 8.59 -15.18 -15.55
C ALA A 173 8.33 -14.74 -17.00
N ALA A 174 8.19 -15.67 -17.94
CA ALA A 174 8.12 -15.39 -19.37
C ALA A 174 7.01 -14.38 -19.66
N GLN A 175 7.39 -13.29 -20.33
CA GLN A 175 6.47 -12.25 -20.74
C GLN A 175 6.27 -12.26 -22.25
N ARG A 176 5.03 -12.02 -22.66
CA ARG A 176 4.64 -11.67 -24.02
C ARG A 176 4.33 -10.19 -24.05
N THR A 177 4.57 -9.53 -25.17
CA THR A 177 4.23 -8.10 -25.33
C THR A 177 3.23 -7.92 -26.45
N ILE A 178 2.18 -7.17 -26.15
CA ILE A 178 1.09 -6.84 -27.07
C ILE A 178 0.93 -5.34 -27.18
N THR A 179 0.44 -4.91 -28.34
CA THR A 179 -0.16 -3.60 -28.53
C THR A 179 -1.63 -3.79 -28.84
N TYR A 180 -2.52 -3.07 -28.16
CA TYR A 180 -3.95 -3.16 -28.40
C TYR A 180 -4.58 -1.79 -28.63
N ALA A 181 -5.51 -1.76 -29.59
CA ALA A 181 -6.44 -0.67 -29.80
C ALA A 181 -7.69 -0.92 -28.97
N TYR A 182 -7.99 -0.01 -28.04
CA TYR A 182 -9.11 -0.11 -27.10
C TYR A 182 -10.17 0.96 -27.36
N PHE A 183 -11.42 0.52 -27.50
CA PHE A 183 -12.60 1.37 -27.50
C PHE A 183 -13.44 1.10 -26.25
N GLY A 184 -13.30 1.96 -25.25
CA GLY A 184 -14.15 1.91 -24.05
C GLY A 184 -15.62 2.08 -24.42
N SER A 185 -16.48 1.22 -23.87
CA SER A 185 -17.89 1.10 -24.30
C SER A 185 -18.89 1.59 -23.26
N VAL A 186 -18.44 1.99 -22.06
CA VAL A 186 -19.35 2.39 -20.96
C VAL A 186 -19.63 3.89 -20.99
N THR A 187 -18.58 4.70 -20.87
CA THR A 187 -18.69 6.16 -20.77
C THR A 187 -17.80 6.87 -21.78
N TYR A 188 -18.19 8.08 -22.13
CA TYR A 188 -17.36 9.02 -22.88
C TYR A 188 -17.35 10.38 -22.21
N LYS A 189 -16.36 11.20 -22.61
CA LYS A 189 -16.32 12.62 -22.28
C LYS A 189 -16.85 13.41 -23.46
N ASP A 190 -17.88 14.22 -23.23
CA ASP A 190 -18.36 15.16 -24.25
C ASP A 190 -17.40 16.33 -24.42
N SER A 191 -17.67 17.21 -25.39
CA SER A 191 -16.85 18.40 -25.67
C SER A 191 -16.77 19.39 -24.50
N SER A 192 -17.64 19.26 -23.50
CA SER A 192 -17.68 20.08 -22.29
C SER A 192 -17.03 19.37 -21.09
N GLY A 193 -16.50 18.16 -21.27
CA GLY A 193 -15.86 17.36 -20.22
C GLY A 193 -16.83 16.61 -19.31
N ASN A 194 -18.14 16.63 -19.61
CA ASN A 194 -19.13 15.86 -18.85
C ASN A 194 -19.06 14.39 -19.23
N THR A 195 -19.35 13.52 -18.26
CA THR A 195 -19.45 12.08 -18.49
C THR A 195 -20.83 11.75 -19.09
N GLY A 196 -20.82 11.22 -20.31
CA GLY A 196 -21.98 10.58 -20.94
C GLY A 196 -21.86 9.05 -20.93
N TYR A 197 -22.95 8.37 -21.25
CA TYR A 197 -23.00 6.91 -21.39
C TYR A 197 -23.30 6.53 -22.83
N TYR A 198 -22.59 5.55 -23.37
CA TYR A 198 -22.86 5.07 -24.72
C TYR A 198 -24.20 4.32 -24.78
N THR A 199 -25.00 4.65 -25.79
CA THR A 199 -26.20 3.87 -26.15
C THR A 199 -25.81 2.58 -26.85
N ASP A 200 -26.74 1.63 -26.94
CA ASP A 200 -26.50 0.36 -27.65
C ASP A 200 -26.12 0.56 -29.12
N ASP A 201 -26.68 1.57 -29.79
CA ASP A 201 -26.34 1.87 -31.18
C ASP A 201 -24.94 2.48 -31.29
N GLN A 202 -24.54 3.35 -30.37
CA GLN A 202 -23.15 3.87 -30.33
C GLN A 202 -22.14 2.76 -30.01
N LYS A 203 -22.50 1.80 -29.15
CA LYS A 203 -21.68 0.62 -28.88
C LYS A 203 -21.49 -0.22 -30.14
N LYS A 204 -22.50 -0.36 -31.01
CA LYS A 204 -22.35 -1.03 -32.31
C LYS A 204 -21.41 -0.28 -33.24
N GLU A 205 -21.45 1.06 -33.24
CA GLU A 205 -20.51 1.87 -34.03
C GLU A 205 -19.07 1.69 -33.54
N LEU A 206 -18.83 1.68 -32.22
CA LEU A 206 -17.51 1.41 -31.66
C LEU A 206 -17.01 0.01 -32.04
N LYS A 207 -17.90 -1.00 -31.98
CA LYS A 207 -17.56 -2.36 -32.41
C LYS A 207 -17.20 -2.42 -33.89
N ALA A 208 -17.96 -1.74 -34.75
CA ALA A 208 -17.68 -1.68 -36.18
C ALA A 208 -16.33 -1.00 -36.47
N LYS A 209 -15.95 0.03 -35.69
CA LYS A 209 -14.61 0.63 -35.78
C LYS A 209 -13.52 -0.37 -35.39
N ALA A 210 -13.71 -1.12 -34.31
CA ALA A 210 -12.79 -2.19 -33.93
C ALA A 210 -12.70 -3.27 -35.04
N GLU A 211 -13.83 -3.68 -35.62
CA GLU A 211 -13.86 -4.67 -36.71
C GLU A 211 -13.03 -4.22 -37.92
N ALA A 212 -13.08 -2.93 -38.26
CA ALA A 212 -12.27 -2.36 -39.34
C ALA A 212 -10.75 -2.43 -39.09
N LEU A 213 -10.31 -2.45 -37.83
CA LEU A 213 -8.88 -2.56 -37.47
C LEU A 213 -8.34 -3.99 -37.56
N THR A 214 -9.19 -5.00 -37.66
CA THR A 214 -8.75 -6.42 -37.69
C THR A 214 -7.91 -6.77 -38.92
N THR A 215 -7.97 -5.96 -39.97
CA THR A 215 -7.16 -6.09 -41.19
C THR A 215 -6.06 -5.03 -41.32
N SER A 216 -5.81 -4.27 -40.25
CA SER A 216 -4.77 -3.24 -40.22
C SER A 216 -3.38 -3.85 -40.45
N THR A 217 -2.48 -3.08 -41.06
CA THR A 217 -1.05 -3.41 -41.10
C THR A 217 -0.23 -2.56 -40.13
N ASP A 218 -0.84 -1.51 -39.59
CA ASP A 218 -0.26 -0.60 -38.59
C ASP A 218 -1.35 -0.22 -37.58
N LEU A 219 -1.57 -1.12 -36.62
CA LEU A 219 -2.67 -1.03 -35.65
C LEU A 219 -2.63 0.24 -34.81
N GLU A 220 -1.43 0.77 -34.55
CA GLU A 220 -1.23 1.98 -33.76
C GLU A 220 -1.75 3.19 -34.54
N THR A 221 -1.21 3.45 -35.73
CA THR A 221 -1.63 4.57 -36.57
C THR A 221 -3.12 4.48 -36.94
N ASP A 222 -3.58 3.30 -37.40
CA ASP A 222 -4.96 3.12 -37.84
C ASP A 222 -5.94 3.21 -36.66
N GLY A 223 -5.56 2.67 -35.50
CA GLY A 223 -6.38 2.71 -34.30
C GLY A 223 -6.51 4.13 -33.74
N GLU A 224 -5.42 4.90 -33.68
CA GLU A 224 -5.48 6.32 -33.30
C GLU A 224 -6.38 7.12 -34.25
N ALA A 225 -6.23 6.91 -35.57
CA ALA A 225 -7.07 7.56 -36.57
C ALA A 225 -8.55 7.18 -36.42
N ALA A 226 -8.85 5.95 -35.98
CA ALA A 226 -10.21 5.50 -35.68
C ALA A 226 -10.74 6.02 -34.32
N GLY A 227 -9.89 6.64 -33.50
CA GLY A 227 -10.20 7.15 -32.17
C GLY A 227 -10.10 6.11 -31.06
N ALA A 228 -9.37 5.02 -31.29
CA ALA A 228 -9.01 4.06 -30.25
C ALA A 228 -7.96 4.65 -29.31
N THR A 229 -7.93 4.17 -28.07
CA THR A 229 -6.75 4.34 -27.20
C THR A 229 -5.79 3.21 -27.51
N ILE A 230 -4.56 3.54 -27.92
CA ILE A 230 -3.50 2.55 -28.11
C ILE A 230 -2.73 2.37 -26.81
N LYS A 231 -2.46 1.11 -26.44
CA LYS A 231 -1.61 0.76 -25.31
C LYS A 231 -0.74 -0.43 -25.65
N THR A 232 0.49 -0.40 -25.15
CA THR A 232 1.40 -1.55 -25.12
C THR A 232 1.45 -2.11 -23.71
N ALA A 233 1.37 -3.42 -23.58
CA ALA A 233 1.44 -4.13 -22.31
C ALA A 233 2.24 -5.42 -22.46
N SER A 234 3.02 -5.75 -21.43
CA SER A 234 3.63 -7.05 -21.28
C SER A 234 2.86 -7.84 -20.23
N TYR A 235 2.61 -9.12 -20.48
CA TYR A 235 1.88 -10.01 -19.58
C TYR A 235 2.54 -11.39 -19.55
N GLY A 236 2.37 -12.09 -18.44
CA GLY A 236 2.82 -13.48 -18.26
C GLY A 236 1.69 -14.36 -17.74
N LYS A 237 2.06 -15.58 -17.35
CA LYS A 237 1.11 -16.64 -16.94
C LYS A 237 0.16 -16.24 -15.79
N ASP A 238 0.65 -15.47 -14.83
CA ASP A 238 -0.10 -15.06 -13.63
C ASP A 238 -0.55 -13.58 -13.71
N ASP A 239 -0.65 -13.00 -14.92
CA ASP A 239 -1.11 -11.63 -15.09
C ASP A 239 -2.60 -11.50 -14.74
N THR A 240 -2.91 -10.52 -13.89
CA THR A 240 -4.29 -10.17 -13.51
C THR A 240 -4.61 -8.71 -13.82
N SER A 241 -3.75 -8.04 -14.60
CA SER A 241 -3.87 -6.64 -14.97
C SER A 241 -4.64 -6.45 -16.28
N LEU A 242 -4.56 -7.45 -17.17
CA LEU A 242 -5.38 -7.55 -18.38
C LEU A 242 -6.60 -8.44 -18.13
N ASP A 243 -7.68 -8.18 -18.88
CA ASP A 243 -8.85 -9.06 -18.86
C ASP A 243 -8.51 -10.45 -19.44
N GLU A 244 -9.11 -11.49 -18.86
CA GLU A 244 -8.86 -12.88 -19.27
C GLU A 244 -9.17 -13.12 -20.76
N ALA A 245 -10.18 -12.44 -21.32
CA ALA A 245 -10.50 -12.57 -22.74
C ALA A 245 -9.44 -11.92 -23.65
N VAL A 246 -8.80 -10.85 -23.18
CA VAL A 246 -7.69 -10.18 -23.89
C VAL A 246 -6.46 -11.08 -23.89
N ILE A 247 -6.12 -11.67 -22.74
CA ILE A 247 -5.01 -12.64 -22.62
C ILE A 247 -5.26 -13.84 -23.54
N ALA A 248 -6.45 -14.44 -23.47
CA ALA A 248 -6.79 -15.62 -24.28
C ALA A 248 -6.71 -15.34 -25.79
N ALA A 249 -7.15 -14.16 -26.23
CA ALA A 249 -7.05 -13.75 -27.62
C ALA A 249 -5.60 -13.51 -28.04
N ALA A 250 -4.80 -12.85 -27.20
CA ALA A 250 -3.38 -12.62 -27.44
C ALA A 250 -2.58 -13.92 -27.48
N ASP A 251 -2.95 -14.90 -26.66
CA ASP A 251 -2.26 -16.19 -26.57
C ASP A 251 -2.36 -17.00 -27.86
N ALA A 252 -3.47 -16.84 -28.59
CA ALA A 252 -3.74 -17.49 -29.87
C ALA A 252 -3.00 -16.86 -31.06
N LEU A 253 -2.33 -15.71 -30.88
CA LEU A 253 -1.64 -14.99 -31.94
C LEU A 253 -0.21 -15.50 -32.14
N SER A 254 0.24 -15.43 -33.39
CA SER A 254 1.66 -15.41 -33.75
C SER A 254 2.21 -13.98 -33.78
N GLU A 255 3.53 -13.81 -33.71
CA GLU A 255 4.13 -12.46 -33.74
C GLU A 255 3.75 -11.68 -35.00
N GLY A 256 3.42 -10.40 -34.81
CA GLY A 256 2.91 -9.50 -35.84
C GLY A 256 1.44 -9.72 -36.23
N GLN A 257 0.80 -10.81 -35.78
CA GLN A 257 -0.60 -11.09 -36.09
C GLN A 257 -1.52 -10.16 -35.31
N ILE A 258 -2.59 -9.72 -35.98
CA ILE A 258 -3.70 -8.97 -35.36
C ILE A 258 -4.89 -9.92 -35.10
N SER A 259 -5.52 -9.76 -33.94
CA SER A 259 -6.69 -10.54 -33.53
C SER A 259 -7.98 -10.10 -34.24
N SER A 260 -9.01 -10.94 -34.17
CA SER A 260 -10.38 -10.45 -34.28
C SER A 260 -10.72 -9.52 -33.11
N VAL A 261 -11.87 -8.83 -33.19
CA VAL A 261 -12.36 -8.03 -32.07
C VAL A 261 -12.61 -8.92 -30.86
N VAL A 262 -12.07 -8.51 -29.72
CA VAL A 262 -12.35 -9.08 -28.40
C VAL A 262 -13.34 -8.16 -27.70
N ASP A 263 -14.48 -8.71 -27.32
CA ASP A 263 -15.59 -7.99 -26.70
C ASP A 263 -15.59 -8.29 -25.20
N VAL A 264 -15.19 -7.31 -24.38
CA VAL A 264 -15.06 -7.43 -22.92
C VAL A 264 -16.30 -6.84 -22.23
N GLY A 265 -17.46 -6.84 -22.90
CA GLY A 265 -18.75 -6.46 -22.32
C GLY A 265 -18.76 -5.04 -21.73
N ASN A 266 -18.84 -4.94 -20.39
CA ASN A 266 -18.89 -3.66 -19.66
C ASN A 266 -17.52 -2.96 -19.54
N ASP A 267 -16.55 -3.32 -20.37
CA ASP A 267 -15.31 -2.59 -20.52
C ASP A 267 -15.24 -1.95 -21.91
N GLY A 268 -15.02 -2.75 -22.95
CA GLY A 268 -14.88 -2.24 -24.30
C GLY A 268 -14.52 -3.30 -25.33
N TYR A 269 -14.16 -2.80 -26.51
CA TYR A 269 -13.72 -3.61 -27.64
C TYR A 269 -12.22 -3.46 -27.85
N TYR A 270 -11.54 -4.59 -28.01
CA TYR A 270 -10.09 -4.66 -28.20
C TYR A 270 -9.76 -5.28 -29.54
N VAL A 271 -8.74 -4.74 -30.19
CA VAL A 271 -8.03 -5.39 -31.29
C VAL A 271 -6.58 -5.44 -30.91
N ILE A 272 -5.99 -6.63 -30.92
CA ILE A 272 -4.70 -6.90 -30.28
C ILE A 272 -3.73 -7.34 -31.37
N ARG A 273 -2.52 -6.78 -31.36
CA ARG A 273 -1.37 -7.30 -32.09
C ARG A 273 -0.40 -7.92 -31.09
N LEU A 274 0.09 -9.11 -31.39
CA LEU A 274 1.23 -9.66 -30.65
C LEU A 274 2.52 -9.05 -31.19
N ASP A 275 3.19 -8.24 -30.38
CA ASP A 275 4.46 -7.61 -30.76
C ASP A 275 5.63 -8.58 -30.57
N SER A 276 5.63 -9.30 -29.44
CA SER A 276 6.63 -10.31 -29.13
C SER A 276 6.01 -11.49 -28.39
N ALA A 277 6.29 -12.70 -28.85
CA ALA A 277 5.94 -13.95 -28.17
C ALA A 277 6.89 -14.26 -27.00
N TYR A 278 8.05 -13.58 -26.94
CA TYR A 278 8.96 -13.62 -25.80
C TYR A 278 9.71 -12.29 -25.67
N ASP A 279 9.29 -11.47 -24.72
CA ASP A 279 9.93 -10.20 -24.41
C ASP A 279 11.01 -10.40 -23.35
N GLU A 280 12.27 -10.41 -23.77
CA GLU A 280 13.41 -10.65 -22.89
C GLU A 280 13.54 -9.57 -21.80
N GLU A 281 13.33 -8.30 -22.12
CA GLU A 281 13.45 -7.20 -21.16
C GLU A 281 12.33 -7.28 -20.11
N ALA A 282 11.10 -7.47 -20.55
CA ALA A 282 9.96 -7.64 -19.66
C ALA A 282 10.10 -8.90 -18.79
N THR A 283 10.62 -9.99 -19.36
CA THR A 283 10.88 -11.25 -18.63
C THR A 283 11.91 -11.04 -17.53
N GLN A 284 13.05 -10.38 -17.78
CA GLN A 284 14.05 -10.11 -16.75
C GLN A 284 13.50 -9.22 -15.61
N LYS A 285 12.64 -8.24 -15.96
CA LYS A 285 11.95 -7.41 -14.96
C LYS A 285 10.93 -8.22 -14.14
N ALA A 286 10.19 -9.11 -14.79
CA ALA A 286 9.25 -10.02 -14.14
C ALA A 286 9.97 -11.00 -13.21
N MET A 287 11.15 -11.51 -13.57
CA MET A 287 11.96 -12.38 -12.71
C MET A 287 12.30 -11.69 -11.38
N THR A 288 12.78 -10.45 -11.44
CA THR A 288 13.10 -9.66 -10.23
C THR A 288 11.86 -9.42 -9.38
N THR A 289 10.73 -9.12 -10.01
CA THR A 289 9.45 -8.86 -9.32
C THR A 289 8.91 -10.12 -8.65
N LEU A 290 8.99 -11.26 -9.34
CA LEU A 290 8.54 -12.56 -8.85
C LEU A 290 9.44 -13.08 -7.72
N GLU A 291 10.76 -12.84 -7.79
CA GLU A 291 11.68 -13.17 -6.71
C GLU A 291 11.32 -12.42 -5.42
N GLU A 292 11.11 -11.11 -5.51
CA GLU A 292 10.68 -10.28 -4.38
C GLU A 292 9.29 -10.64 -3.84
N LYS A 293 8.37 -11.05 -4.74
CA LYS A 293 7.07 -11.58 -4.35
C LYS A 293 7.24 -12.88 -3.56
N LYS A 294 7.99 -13.87 -4.08
CA LYS A 294 8.24 -15.16 -3.40
C LYS A 294 8.91 -14.96 -2.03
N ARG A 295 9.85 -14.01 -1.92
CA ARG A 295 10.45 -13.62 -0.62
C ARG A 295 9.43 -13.01 0.34
N SER A 296 8.53 -12.17 -0.16
CA SER A 296 7.47 -11.57 0.66
C SER A 296 6.44 -12.61 1.12
N ASP A 297 6.03 -13.52 0.23
CA ASP A 297 5.17 -14.66 0.58
C ASP A 297 5.83 -15.55 1.67
N TYR A 298 7.15 -15.74 1.60
CA TYR A 298 7.91 -16.46 2.62
C TYR A 298 7.86 -15.76 3.99
N LEU A 299 8.11 -14.44 4.04
CA LEU A 299 7.96 -13.65 5.27
C LEU A 299 6.55 -13.78 5.86
N GLU A 300 5.50 -13.66 5.03
CA GLU A 300 4.12 -13.82 5.49
C GLU A 300 3.85 -15.22 6.07
N SER A 301 4.42 -16.26 5.45
CA SER A 301 4.33 -17.64 5.93
C SER A 301 5.00 -17.81 7.31
N VAL A 302 6.21 -17.26 7.49
CA VAL A 302 6.95 -17.27 8.76
C VAL A 302 6.13 -16.56 9.85
N LEU A 303 5.66 -15.33 9.59
CA LEU A 303 4.82 -14.57 10.52
C LEU A 303 3.52 -15.32 10.86
N LYS A 304 2.91 -16.02 9.90
CA LYS A 304 1.72 -16.86 10.13
C LYS A 304 2.02 -18.04 11.04
N GLY A 305 3.23 -18.60 10.97
CA GLY A 305 3.74 -19.60 11.92
C GLY A 305 3.78 -19.04 13.34
N TRP A 306 4.56 -17.98 13.56
CA TRP A 306 4.74 -17.36 14.88
C TRP A 306 3.44 -16.85 15.50
N LYS A 307 2.52 -16.31 14.69
CA LYS A 307 1.19 -15.87 15.18
C LYS A 307 0.38 -16.97 15.85
N LYS A 308 0.61 -18.25 15.50
CA LYS A 308 -0.06 -19.42 16.11
C LYS A 308 0.57 -19.84 17.43
N GLU A 309 1.82 -19.47 17.66
CA GLU A 309 2.60 -19.86 18.85
C GLU A 309 2.32 -18.95 20.04
N ILE A 310 1.78 -17.75 19.79
CA ILE A 310 1.44 -16.79 20.85
C ILE A 310 -0.07 -16.61 21.03
N THR A 311 -0.49 -16.37 22.28
CA THR A 311 -1.83 -15.82 22.54
C THR A 311 -1.75 -14.30 22.59
N TRP A 312 -2.61 -13.62 21.84
CA TRP A 312 -2.68 -12.16 21.78
C TRP A 312 -4.10 -11.71 22.13
N THR A 313 -4.27 -11.10 23.30
CA THR A 313 -5.58 -10.68 23.80
C THR A 313 -5.64 -9.17 23.96
N THR A 314 -6.41 -8.50 23.12
CA THR A 314 -6.65 -7.05 23.22
C THR A 314 -7.77 -6.76 24.22
N ASP A 315 -7.52 -5.84 25.16
CA ASP A 315 -8.57 -5.24 25.98
C ASP A 315 -9.39 -4.27 25.11
N LYS A 316 -10.52 -4.76 24.60
CA LYS A 316 -11.45 -3.99 23.76
C LYS A 316 -12.03 -2.78 24.49
N LYS A 317 -12.13 -2.79 25.83
CA LYS A 317 -12.64 -1.63 26.58
C LYS A 317 -11.61 -0.51 26.63
N GLN A 318 -10.33 -0.86 26.80
CA GLN A 318 -9.25 0.13 26.72
C GLN A 318 -9.09 0.63 25.28
N TRP A 319 -9.13 -0.27 24.29
CA TRP A 319 -8.95 0.12 22.89
C TRP A 319 -10.05 1.05 22.35
N LYS A 320 -11.28 0.95 22.88
CA LYS A 320 -12.37 1.88 22.56
C LYS A 320 -12.11 3.32 23.02
N LYS A 321 -11.18 3.55 23.96
CA LYS A 321 -10.82 4.89 24.43
C LYS A 321 -9.86 5.62 23.51
N VAL A 322 -9.15 4.89 22.64
CA VAL A 322 -8.36 5.49 21.56
C VAL A 322 -9.36 5.95 20.50
N GLN A 323 -9.46 7.25 20.26
CA GLN A 323 -10.39 7.85 19.29
C GLN A 323 -9.63 8.80 18.38
N PHE A 324 -10.11 9.04 17.16
CA PHE A 324 -9.53 9.98 16.19
C PHE A 324 -10.35 11.27 16.10
N ASP A 325 -10.64 11.86 17.27
CA ASP A 325 -11.47 13.05 17.46
C ASP A 325 -10.71 14.39 17.39
N THR A 326 -9.38 14.33 17.39
CA THR A 326 -8.47 15.46 17.21
C THR A 326 -7.65 15.23 15.95
N PHE A 327 -7.66 16.17 15.02
CA PHE A 327 -6.95 16.06 13.75
C PHE A 327 -5.54 16.63 13.84
N PHE A 328 -4.63 16.08 13.05
CA PHE A 328 -3.26 16.55 12.99
C PHE A 328 -2.96 17.15 11.61
N GLU A 329 -2.75 18.47 11.56
CA GLU A 329 -2.31 19.13 10.34
C GLU A 329 -0.79 19.22 10.30
N LYS A 330 -0.20 19.02 9.11
CA LYS A 330 1.23 19.22 8.92
C LYS A 330 1.53 20.72 8.90
N VAL A 331 2.31 21.19 9.86
CA VAL A 331 2.80 22.58 9.85
C VAL A 331 3.84 22.73 8.74
N THR A 332 3.62 23.67 7.82
CA THR A 332 4.59 23.98 6.78
C THR A 332 5.54 25.09 7.25
N ALA A 333 6.74 25.18 6.66
CA ALA A 333 7.71 26.20 7.03
C ALA A 333 7.19 27.65 6.86
N ALA A 334 6.16 27.87 6.03
CA ALA A 334 5.50 29.17 5.88
C ALA A 334 4.67 29.57 7.11
N ASP A 335 4.20 28.59 7.89
CA ASP A 335 3.34 28.82 9.07
C ASP A 335 4.17 29.24 10.31
N THR A 336 5.49 29.01 10.28
CA THR A 336 6.41 29.34 11.39
C THR A 336 6.99 30.75 11.37
N THR A 337 6.65 31.58 10.38
CA THR A 337 7.15 32.97 10.25
C THR A 337 6.22 34.04 10.85
N ALA A 338 5.14 33.63 11.52
CA ALA A 338 4.16 34.53 12.12
C ALA A 338 4.16 34.40 13.66
N GLU A 339 5.30 34.65 14.31
CA GLU A 339 5.37 35.03 15.73
C GLU A 339 6.47 36.07 15.98
#